data_AF-A0A3B1IDE1-F1
#
_entry.id   AF-A0A3B1IDE1-F1
#
_cell.length_a   1.000
_cell.length_b   1.000
_cell.length_c   1.000
_cell.angle_alpha   90.00
_cell.angle_beta   90.00
_cell.angle_gamma   90.00
#
_symmetry.space_group_name_H-M   'P 1'
#
loop_
_entity.id
_entity.type
_entity.pdbx_description
1 polymer ?
#
loop_
_entity_poly.entity_id
_entity_poly.type
_entity_poly.pdbx_seq_one_letter_code
_entity_poly.pdbx_strand_id
1 'polypeptide(L)'
;PSSKSLLEPVNWCSLCRNLLDSKDCNYWKRIEPDLTLADGREKYRVRTTQGWYQCGVTGLRWESCCGAELEYCLEDWDQFSQFLEKKHFTPCGPLIKIRVISGDLTSVHLPHVLCSLWNYRKDVKLLHSEESGVSLEECLLLSFHVIPICKTFPAQGVVVSSRFNVKAHCDVVIYRTSAAHLTLHVYLVPCHPYMKESVEKREKESVEILRLKTCYPLQLGDRYTLATSCPSHIIPEKLKFTYINKTLNCFEVFIEDAKEGFFLHLLNKVHISEWGTIIRPGK
;
A
#
# COMPACT_ATOMS: atom_id res chain seq x y z
N PRO A 1 -35.30 11.72 -2.71
CA PRO A 1 -34.89 10.88 -3.86
C PRO A 1 -33.36 10.82 -3.93
N SER A 2 -32.80 9.79 -3.31
CA SER A 2 -31.38 9.50 -3.22
C SER A 2 -30.77 9.23 -4.61
N SER A 3 -29.93 10.14 -5.08
CA SER A 3 -29.07 9.89 -6.24
C SER A 3 -28.02 8.85 -5.85
N LYS A 4 -28.21 7.62 -6.34
CA LYS A 4 -27.14 6.62 -6.39
C LYS A 4 -26.00 7.25 -7.19
N SER A 5 -24.92 7.62 -6.51
CA SER A 5 -23.64 7.90 -7.15
C SER A 5 -23.19 6.59 -7.79
N LEU A 6 -23.40 6.47 -9.10
CA LEU A 6 -22.72 5.48 -9.91
C LEU A 6 -21.23 5.77 -9.74
N LEU A 7 -20.54 4.92 -8.98
CA LEU A 7 -19.09 4.92 -8.84
C LEU A 7 -18.50 4.91 -10.26
N GLU A 8 -17.86 6.02 -10.66
CA GLU A 8 -17.03 6.02 -11.85
C GLU A 8 -16.02 4.87 -11.74
N PRO A 9 -15.80 4.09 -12.80
CA PRO A 9 -14.91 2.95 -12.73
C PRO A 9 -13.51 3.45 -12.41
N VAL A 10 -13.03 3.10 -11.22
CA VAL A 10 -11.63 3.26 -10.81
C VAL A 10 -10.76 2.75 -11.96
N ASN A 11 -9.84 3.58 -12.46
CA ASN A 11 -8.91 3.19 -13.52
C ASN A 11 -7.93 2.13 -12.98
N TRP A 12 -8.41 0.90 -12.81
CA TRP A 12 -7.57 -0.24 -12.45
C TRP A 12 -6.71 -0.62 -13.63
N CYS A 13 -5.46 -0.98 -13.32
CA CYS A 13 -4.49 -1.54 -14.25
C CYS A 13 -5.14 -2.63 -15.11
N SER A 14 -5.04 -2.51 -16.44
CA SER A 14 -5.63 -3.45 -17.41
C SER A 14 -5.17 -4.89 -17.22
N LEU A 15 -3.93 -5.10 -16.76
CA LEU A 15 -3.39 -6.41 -16.44
C LEU A 15 -4.12 -7.07 -15.26
N CYS A 16 -4.40 -6.29 -14.21
CA CYS A 16 -5.07 -6.82 -13.02
C CYS A 16 -6.61 -6.82 -13.14
N ARG A 17 -7.16 -6.02 -14.05
CA ARG A 17 -8.60 -5.96 -14.32
C ARG A 17 -9.16 -7.31 -14.80
N ASN A 18 -8.39 -8.05 -15.59
CA ASN A 18 -8.77 -9.38 -16.08
C ASN A 18 -8.46 -10.51 -15.07
N LEU A 19 -7.71 -10.19 -14.01
CA LEU A 19 -7.27 -11.11 -12.94
C LEU A 19 -8.07 -10.92 -11.64
N LEU A 20 -8.98 -9.96 -11.61
CA LEU A 20 -10.10 -9.97 -10.68
C LEU A 20 -10.90 -11.22 -11.02
N ASP A 21 -10.53 -12.34 -10.42
CA ASP A 21 -11.32 -13.55 -10.48
C ASP A 21 -12.76 -13.15 -10.18
N SER A 22 -13.70 -13.57 -11.03
CA SER A 22 -15.13 -13.26 -10.82
C SER A 22 -15.65 -13.73 -9.45
N LYS A 23 -14.86 -14.56 -8.76
CA LYS A 23 -15.06 -15.05 -7.39
C LYS A 23 -14.44 -14.17 -6.28
N ASP A 24 -13.47 -13.30 -6.58
CA ASP A 24 -12.67 -12.57 -5.57
C ASP A 24 -13.31 -11.23 -5.12
N CYS A 25 -14.32 -10.76 -5.86
CA CYS A 25 -14.90 -9.42 -5.67
C CYS A 25 -16.18 -9.41 -4.80
N ASN A 26 -16.94 -10.51 -4.77
CA ASN A 26 -18.31 -10.52 -4.23
C ASN A 26 -18.49 -11.40 -2.97
N TYR A 27 -17.42 -12.00 -2.45
CA TYR A 27 -17.53 -12.99 -1.37
C TYR A 27 -17.15 -12.46 0.01
N TRP A 28 -16.32 -11.42 0.07
CA TRP A 28 -15.77 -10.89 1.31
C TRP A 28 -16.68 -9.81 1.92
N LYS A 29 -17.24 -10.08 3.10
CA LYS A 29 -17.98 -9.08 3.87
C LYS A 29 -16.98 -8.06 4.44
N ARG A 30 -17.10 -6.81 4.02
CA ARG A 30 -16.28 -5.72 4.57
C ARG A 30 -16.73 -5.40 6.00
N ILE A 31 -15.79 -5.33 6.92
CA ILE A 31 -16.02 -4.88 8.29
C ILE A 31 -14.93 -3.89 8.70
N GLU A 32 -15.27 -2.98 9.61
CA GLU A 32 -14.30 -2.09 10.24
C GLU A 32 -13.94 -2.66 11.63
N PRO A 33 -12.65 -2.71 11.99
CA PRO A 33 -12.20 -3.24 13.28
C PRO A 33 -12.40 -2.22 14.42
N ASP A 34 -12.55 -2.72 15.64
CA ASP A 34 -12.39 -1.92 16.85
C ASP A 34 -10.92 -1.54 17.00
N LEU A 35 -10.62 -0.24 17.05
CA LEU A 35 -9.26 0.28 17.21
C LEU A 35 -8.99 0.62 18.67
N THR A 36 -7.92 0.06 19.23
CA THR A 36 -7.40 0.42 20.55
C THR A 36 -5.96 0.86 20.43
N LEU A 37 -5.59 1.92 21.15
CA LEU A 37 -4.20 2.36 21.30
C LEU A 37 -3.62 1.76 22.60
N ALA A 38 -2.64 0.88 22.48
CA ALA A 38 -1.94 0.28 23.61
C ALA A 38 -0.42 0.43 23.42
N ASP A 39 0.27 0.98 24.42
CA ASP A 39 1.73 1.22 24.39
C ASP A 39 2.19 2.02 23.15
N GLY A 40 1.37 2.96 22.69
CA GLY A 40 1.63 3.76 21.48
C GLY A 40 1.48 2.99 20.16
N ARG A 41 0.92 1.78 20.18
CA ARG A 41 0.64 0.96 18.99
C ARG A 41 -0.85 0.79 18.76
N GLU A 42 -1.26 0.88 17.51
CA GLU A 42 -2.62 0.55 17.06
C GLU A 42 -2.84 -0.97 17.12
N LYS A 43 -3.87 -1.40 17.85
CA LYS A 43 -4.37 -2.77 17.86
C LYS A 43 -5.79 -2.80 17.31
N TYR A 44 -6.02 -3.73 16.40
CA TYR A 44 -7.31 -3.95 15.75
C TYR A 44 -7.94 -5.21 16.32
N ARG A 45 -9.22 -5.12 16.71
CA ARG A 45 -10.00 -6.26 17.19
C ARG A 45 -11.26 -6.41 16.36
N VAL A 46 -11.59 -7.65 16.02
CA VAL A 46 -12.79 -8.00 15.25
C VAL A 46 -13.46 -9.21 15.85
N ARG A 47 -14.80 -9.19 15.88
CA ARG A 47 -15.63 -10.33 16.23
C ARG A 47 -16.58 -10.62 15.09
N THR A 48 -16.55 -11.85 14.60
CA THR A 48 -17.29 -12.27 13.41
C THR A 48 -18.00 -13.60 13.64
N THR A 49 -19.11 -13.81 12.96
CA THR A 49 -19.75 -15.13 12.83
C THR A 49 -19.07 -15.92 11.71
N GLN A 50 -19.52 -17.15 11.45
CA GLN A 50 -19.08 -17.92 10.27
C GLN A 50 -19.16 -17.11 8.98
N GLY A 51 -18.13 -17.21 8.14
CA GLY A 51 -18.09 -16.59 6.81
C GLY A 51 -16.71 -16.06 6.42
N TRP A 52 -16.73 -15.17 5.42
CA TRP A 52 -15.55 -14.57 4.78
C TRP A 52 -15.59 -13.06 4.99
N TYR A 53 -14.52 -12.52 5.56
CA TYR A 53 -14.46 -11.11 5.94
C TYR A 53 -13.19 -10.44 5.43
N GLN A 54 -13.31 -9.14 5.16
CA GLN A 54 -12.19 -8.26 4.86
C GLN A 54 -12.23 -7.05 5.78
N CYS A 55 -11.11 -6.75 6.43
CA CYS A 55 -10.94 -5.51 7.15
C CYS A 55 -10.87 -4.32 6.17
N GLY A 56 -11.70 -3.30 6.40
CA GLY A 56 -11.72 -2.07 5.60
C GLY A 56 -10.47 -1.19 5.77
N VAL A 57 -9.84 -1.21 6.95
CA VAL A 57 -8.64 -0.42 7.30
C VAL A 57 -7.35 -1.08 6.80
N THR A 58 -7.20 -2.38 7.03
CA THR A 58 -5.92 -3.06 6.79
C THR A 58 -5.92 -3.95 5.56
N GLY A 59 -7.09 -4.23 4.97
CA GLY A 59 -7.20 -5.14 3.83
C GLY A 59 -6.97 -6.62 4.16
N LEU A 60 -6.70 -6.95 5.43
CA LEU A 60 -6.61 -8.33 5.93
C LEU A 60 -7.91 -9.07 5.64
N ARG A 61 -7.81 -10.29 5.12
CA ARG A 61 -8.95 -11.19 4.90
C ARG A 61 -8.84 -12.45 5.73
N TRP A 62 -9.97 -12.97 6.17
CA TRP A 62 -10.03 -14.26 6.86
C TRP A 62 -11.35 -14.96 6.61
N GLU A 63 -11.27 -16.28 6.63
CA GLU A 63 -12.39 -17.19 6.56
C GLU A 63 -12.47 -17.97 7.87
N SER A 64 -13.68 -18.09 8.41
CA SER A 64 -13.94 -18.95 9.56
C SER A 64 -15.19 -19.80 9.33
N CYS A 65 -15.12 -21.06 9.77
CA CYS A 65 -16.25 -21.99 9.78
C CYS A 65 -17.16 -21.79 11.01
N CYS A 66 -16.77 -20.95 11.98
CA CYS A 66 -17.51 -20.71 13.21
C CYS A 66 -17.43 -19.22 13.62
N GLY A 67 -17.92 -18.88 14.81
CA GLY A 67 -17.67 -17.56 15.37
C GLY A 67 -16.20 -17.41 15.73
N ALA A 68 -15.56 -16.32 15.29
CA ALA A 68 -14.15 -16.05 15.54
C ALA A 68 -13.94 -14.63 16.06
N GLU A 69 -13.01 -14.50 17.00
CA GLU A 69 -12.53 -13.22 17.51
C GLU A 69 -11.03 -13.12 17.31
N LEU A 70 -10.60 -12.07 16.63
CA LEU A 70 -9.21 -11.82 16.28
C LEU A 70 -8.76 -10.51 16.88
N GLU A 71 -7.51 -10.49 17.34
CA GLU A 71 -6.75 -9.28 17.62
C GLU A 71 -5.52 -9.29 16.72
N TYR A 72 -5.16 -8.16 16.14
CA TYR A 72 -3.95 -8.06 15.35
C TYR A 72 -3.39 -6.64 15.35
N CYS A 73 -2.11 -6.50 15.00
CA CYS A 73 -1.43 -5.23 14.83
C CYS A 73 -0.53 -5.24 13.61
N LEU A 74 -0.19 -4.04 13.14
CA LEU A 74 0.82 -3.85 12.09
C LEU A 74 2.16 -3.62 12.78
N GLU A 75 3.14 -4.46 12.46
CA GLU A 75 4.49 -4.38 13.03
C GLU A 75 5.44 -3.63 12.08
N ASP A 76 6.53 -3.10 12.64
CA ASP A 76 7.57 -2.42 11.86
C ASP A 76 8.48 -3.45 11.18
N TRP A 77 8.71 -3.27 9.89
CA TRP A 77 9.62 -4.11 9.10
C TRP A 77 11.09 -3.92 9.48
N ASP A 78 11.45 -2.83 10.16
CA ASP A 78 12.82 -2.52 10.56
C ASP A 78 13.50 -3.64 11.35
N GLN A 79 12.74 -4.35 12.17
CA GLN A 79 13.24 -5.49 12.94
C GLN A 79 13.76 -6.65 12.06
N PHE A 80 13.37 -6.67 10.78
CA PHE A 80 13.81 -7.68 9.80
C PHE A 80 14.67 -7.09 8.68
N SER A 81 15.04 -5.80 8.74
CA SER A 81 15.79 -5.10 7.67
C SER A 81 17.07 -5.82 7.26
N GLN A 82 17.94 -6.16 8.21
CA GLN A 82 19.21 -6.86 7.95
C GLN A 82 19.00 -8.26 7.36
N PHE A 83 18.00 -8.98 7.85
CA PHE A 83 17.67 -10.32 7.34
C PHE A 83 17.20 -10.25 5.88
N LEU A 84 16.29 -9.31 5.58
CA LEU A 84 15.74 -9.12 4.25
C LEU A 84 16.81 -8.63 3.26
N GLU A 85 17.70 -7.72 3.68
CA GLU A 85 18.83 -7.27 2.88
C GLU A 85 19.75 -8.44 2.52
N LYS A 86 20.16 -9.25 3.51
CA LYS A 86 21.00 -10.43 3.30
C LYS A 86 20.36 -11.46 2.37
N LYS A 87 19.03 -11.59 2.41
CA LYS A 87 18.27 -12.52 1.56
C LYS A 87 17.90 -11.92 0.20
N HIS A 88 18.12 -10.63 -0.01
CA HIS A 88 17.70 -9.87 -1.19
C HIS A 88 16.18 -9.89 -1.39
N PHE A 89 15.44 -9.60 -0.33
CA PHE A 89 13.98 -9.43 -0.37
C PHE A 89 13.59 -8.03 0.08
N THR A 90 12.47 -7.55 -0.43
CA THR A 90 11.85 -6.30 0.02
C THR A 90 10.37 -6.55 0.30
N PRO A 91 9.79 -5.92 1.33
CA PRO A 91 8.36 -6.05 1.57
C PRO A 91 7.52 -5.48 0.45
N CYS A 92 6.35 -6.08 0.29
CA CYS A 92 5.34 -5.64 -0.66
C CYS A 92 3.93 -5.67 -0.06
N GLY A 93 3.82 -5.78 1.27
CA GLY A 93 2.60 -5.78 2.04
C GLY A 93 2.90 -5.51 3.52
N PRO A 94 1.87 -5.28 4.34
CA PRO A 94 2.06 -5.02 5.76
C PRO A 94 2.61 -6.26 6.46
N LEU A 95 3.39 -6.03 7.52
CA LEU A 95 3.74 -7.06 8.48
C LEU A 95 2.62 -7.11 9.53
N ILE A 96 1.88 -8.22 9.57
CA ILE A 96 0.70 -8.37 10.43
C ILE A 96 0.99 -9.45 11.46
N LYS A 97 0.84 -9.11 12.75
CA LYS A 97 0.86 -10.08 13.84
C LYS A 97 -0.56 -10.36 14.28
N ILE A 98 -1.01 -11.60 14.12
CA ILE A 98 -2.39 -12.01 14.40
C ILE A 98 -2.41 -12.83 15.70
N ARG A 99 -3.48 -12.68 16.47
CA ARG A 99 -3.79 -13.49 17.63
C ARG A 99 -5.27 -13.87 17.56
N VAL A 100 -5.53 -15.17 17.45
CA VAL A 100 -6.89 -15.70 17.56
C VAL A 100 -7.26 -15.76 19.04
N ILE A 101 -8.25 -14.97 19.47
CA ILE A 101 -8.73 -14.95 20.85
C ILE A 101 -9.70 -16.12 21.07
N SER A 102 -10.60 -16.35 20.12
CA SER A 102 -11.55 -17.46 20.15
C SER A 102 -11.98 -17.86 18.73
N GLY A 103 -12.45 -19.11 18.59
CA GLY A 103 -12.80 -19.71 17.31
C GLY A 103 -11.59 -20.21 16.53
N ASP A 104 -11.81 -20.63 15.28
CA ASP A 104 -10.79 -21.13 14.37
C ASP A 104 -10.87 -20.44 13.01
N LEU A 105 -9.72 -20.19 12.41
CA LEU A 105 -9.63 -19.65 11.06
C LEU A 105 -9.36 -20.78 10.06
N THR A 106 -10.18 -20.85 9.02
CA THR A 106 -9.99 -21.77 7.91
C THR A 106 -8.85 -21.30 7.02
N SER A 107 -8.80 -19.99 6.74
CA SER A 107 -7.74 -19.34 5.97
C SER A 107 -7.57 -17.87 6.36
N VAL A 108 -6.35 -17.35 6.21
CA VAL A 108 -6.02 -15.92 6.32
C VAL A 108 -5.36 -15.51 5.02
N HIS A 109 -5.71 -14.32 4.52
CA HIS A 109 -5.12 -13.78 3.30
C HIS A 109 -4.49 -12.43 3.61
N LEU A 110 -3.18 -12.34 3.40
CA LEU A 110 -2.38 -11.16 3.71
C LEU A 110 -2.28 -10.27 2.47
N PRO A 111 -2.61 -8.98 2.56
CA PRO A 111 -2.64 -8.10 1.41
C PRO A 111 -1.23 -7.76 0.90
N HIS A 112 -1.12 -7.48 -0.40
CA HIS A 112 0.10 -6.95 -1.03
C HIS A 112 -0.25 -5.93 -2.12
N VAL A 113 0.77 -5.19 -2.60
CA VAL A 113 0.61 -4.15 -3.63
C VAL A 113 1.12 -4.54 -5.02
N LEU A 114 1.66 -5.74 -5.19
CA LEU A 114 2.26 -6.19 -6.47
C LEU A 114 1.26 -6.21 -7.63
N CYS A 115 1.76 -5.87 -8.83
CA CYS A 115 1.06 -5.92 -10.11
C CYS A 115 1.57 -7.13 -10.92
N SER A 116 0.65 -7.94 -11.48
CA SER A 116 0.92 -9.06 -12.40
C SER A 116 1.50 -10.34 -11.75
N LEU A 117 0.66 -11.16 -11.13
CA LEU A 117 1.07 -12.33 -10.33
C LEU A 117 1.78 -13.48 -11.05
N TRP A 118 1.42 -13.76 -12.31
CA TRP A 118 1.80 -15.04 -12.92
C TRP A 118 3.30 -15.15 -13.21
N ASN A 119 3.97 -14.01 -13.40
CA ASN A 119 5.40 -13.98 -13.71
C ASN A 119 6.29 -14.03 -12.46
N TYR A 120 5.73 -13.80 -11.26
CA TYR A 120 6.51 -13.59 -10.04
C TYR A 120 6.26 -14.61 -8.93
N ARG A 121 5.49 -15.69 -9.19
CA ARG A 121 5.12 -16.67 -8.16
C ARG A 121 6.33 -17.22 -7.38
N LYS A 122 7.46 -17.44 -8.05
CA LYS A 122 8.68 -17.97 -7.40
C LYS A 122 9.44 -16.91 -6.58
N ASP A 123 9.18 -15.63 -6.87
CA ASP A 123 9.90 -14.49 -6.32
C ASP A 123 9.20 -13.87 -5.12
N VAL A 124 7.93 -14.21 -4.91
CA VAL A 124 7.15 -13.83 -3.73
C VAL A 124 7.28 -14.90 -2.65
N LYS A 125 7.57 -14.47 -1.42
CA LYS A 125 7.63 -15.32 -0.23
C LYS A 125 6.83 -14.69 0.89
N LEU A 126 6.49 -15.51 1.87
CA LEU A 126 5.95 -15.06 3.13
C LEU A 126 7.08 -14.99 4.16
N LEU A 127 7.37 -13.81 4.70
CA LEU A 127 8.16 -13.73 5.92
C LEU A 127 7.30 -14.23 7.07
N HIS A 128 7.84 -15.16 7.83
CA HIS A 128 7.24 -15.72 9.03
C HIS A 128 8.22 -15.52 10.19
N SER A 129 7.76 -14.89 11.27
CA SER A 129 8.55 -14.71 12.48
C SER A 129 7.81 -15.21 13.71
N GLU A 130 8.49 -16.07 14.46
CA GLU A 130 8.07 -16.63 15.74
C GLU A 130 9.23 -16.62 16.75
N GLU A 131 9.03 -17.12 17.96
CA GLU A 131 10.06 -17.14 19.01
C GLU A 131 11.33 -17.89 18.61
N SER A 132 11.20 -18.91 17.76
CA SER A 132 12.30 -19.73 17.27
C SER A 132 13.19 -19.02 16.24
N GLY A 133 12.69 -17.94 15.61
CA GLY A 133 13.41 -17.16 14.62
C GLY A 133 12.54 -16.64 13.48
N VAL A 134 13.21 -16.37 12.35
CA VAL A 134 12.60 -15.79 11.14
C VAL A 134 12.92 -16.66 9.92
N SER A 135 11.91 -16.92 9.10
CA SER A 135 12.00 -17.74 7.88
C SER A 135 11.29 -17.06 6.71
N LEU A 136 11.58 -17.57 5.50
CA LEU A 136 10.86 -17.22 4.27
C LEU A 136 10.17 -18.48 3.74
N GLU A 137 8.85 -18.45 3.70
CA GLU A 137 8.00 -19.60 3.37
C GLU A 137 7.34 -19.43 1.99
N GLU A 138 6.95 -20.56 1.40
CA GLU A 138 6.09 -20.56 0.21
C GLU A 138 4.66 -20.15 0.58
N CYS A 139 3.98 -19.50 -0.36
CA CYS A 139 2.60 -19.05 -0.20
C CYS A 139 1.80 -19.18 -1.49
N LEU A 140 0.48 -19.26 -1.39
CA LEU A 140 -0.39 -19.18 -2.57
C LEU A 140 -0.62 -17.72 -2.92
N LEU A 141 -0.14 -17.31 -4.09
CA LEU A 141 -0.25 -15.94 -4.58
C LEU A 141 -1.60 -15.71 -5.30
N LEU A 142 -2.36 -14.70 -4.84
CA LEU A 142 -3.61 -14.18 -5.40
C LEU A 142 -3.42 -12.72 -5.84
N SER A 143 -4.40 -12.11 -6.50
CA SER A 143 -4.24 -10.81 -7.20
C SER A 143 -3.78 -9.67 -6.31
N PHE A 144 -4.24 -9.65 -5.07
CA PHE A 144 -3.86 -8.63 -4.09
C PHE A 144 -3.55 -9.22 -2.71
N HIS A 145 -3.45 -10.54 -2.62
CA HIS A 145 -3.29 -11.25 -1.36
C HIS A 145 -2.39 -12.47 -1.53
N VAL A 146 -1.82 -12.95 -0.43
CA VAL A 146 -1.26 -14.29 -0.35
C VAL A 146 -1.96 -15.10 0.73
N ILE A 147 -2.09 -16.40 0.51
CA ILE A 147 -2.54 -17.34 1.53
C ILE A 147 -1.29 -18.07 2.07
N PRO A 148 -0.99 -17.97 3.37
CA PRO A 148 0.01 -18.81 4.03
C PRO A 148 -0.32 -20.30 3.87
N ILE A 149 0.68 -21.13 3.61
CA ILE A 149 0.49 -22.59 3.58
C ILE A 149 0.33 -23.14 5.00
N CYS A 150 1.11 -22.62 5.94
CA CYS A 150 0.96 -22.94 7.36
C CYS A 150 -0.22 -22.18 7.97
N LYS A 151 -0.97 -22.84 8.86
CA LYS A 151 -2.10 -22.24 9.59
C LYS A 151 -1.72 -21.63 10.94
N THR A 152 -0.43 -21.46 11.21
CA THR A 152 0.01 -20.64 12.33
C THR A 152 0.00 -19.18 11.90
N PHE A 153 -0.45 -18.29 12.78
CA PHE A 153 -0.59 -16.87 12.47
C PHE A 153 0.27 -15.97 13.38
N PRO A 154 1.59 -16.17 13.45
CA PRO A 154 2.43 -15.22 14.18
C PRO A 154 2.65 -13.95 13.34
N ALA A 155 3.76 -13.23 13.53
CA ALA A 155 4.05 -12.07 12.70
C ALA A 155 4.40 -12.52 11.27
N GLN A 156 3.59 -12.12 10.30
CA GLN A 156 3.68 -12.55 8.91
C GLN A 156 3.57 -11.37 7.95
N GLY A 157 4.33 -11.39 6.86
CA GLY A 157 4.29 -10.31 5.87
C GLY A 157 4.80 -10.74 4.50
N VAL A 158 4.23 -10.14 3.45
CA VAL A 158 4.57 -10.52 2.07
C VAL A 158 5.84 -9.81 1.64
N VAL A 159 6.79 -10.57 1.11
CA VAL A 159 8.06 -10.06 0.58
C VAL A 159 8.29 -10.56 -0.84
N VAL A 160 9.05 -9.79 -1.62
CA VAL A 160 9.42 -10.13 -2.99
C VAL A 160 10.91 -9.98 -3.20
N SER A 161 11.49 -10.88 -4.00
CA SER A 161 12.92 -10.86 -4.33
C SER A 161 13.28 -9.55 -5.04
N SER A 162 14.26 -8.83 -4.49
CA SER A 162 14.78 -7.58 -5.06
C SER A 162 15.65 -7.80 -6.29
N ARG A 163 15.86 -9.05 -6.71
CA ARG A 163 16.63 -9.42 -7.91
C ARG A 163 15.78 -9.35 -9.18
N PHE A 164 14.46 -9.24 -9.04
CA PHE A 164 13.53 -9.23 -10.16
C PHE A 164 12.82 -7.91 -10.29
N ASN A 165 12.46 -7.60 -11.53
CA ASN A 165 11.75 -6.38 -11.82
C ASN A 165 10.26 -6.56 -11.58
N VAL A 166 9.84 -6.23 -10.36
CA VAL A 166 8.44 -6.35 -9.92
C VAL A 166 7.82 -4.98 -9.80
N LYS A 167 6.63 -4.83 -10.35
CA LYS A 167 5.87 -3.58 -10.25
C LYS A 167 4.87 -3.67 -9.11
N ALA A 168 4.61 -2.55 -8.46
CA ALA A 168 3.59 -2.38 -7.43
C ALA A 168 2.62 -1.28 -7.84
N HIS A 169 1.34 -1.49 -7.56
CA HIS A 169 0.30 -0.49 -7.76
C HIS A 169 0.50 0.67 -6.79
N CYS A 170 0.40 1.88 -7.34
CA CYS A 170 0.59 3.12 -6.63
C CYS A 170 -0.48 4.15 -7.03
N ASP A 171 -0.95 4.93 -6.07
CA ASP A 171 -1.67 6.18 -6.29
C ASP A 171 -0.67 7.35 -6.22
N VAL A 172 -0.93 8.40 -7.01
CA VAL A 172 -0.25 9.68 -6.85
C VAL A 172 -1.20 10.65 -6.15
N VAL A 173 -0.79 11.17 -5.00
CA VAL A 173 -1.58 12.13 -4.22
C VAL A 173 -0.79 13.41 -4.02
N ILE A 174 -1.42 14.55 -4.30
CA ILE A 174 -0.80 15.87 -4.19
C ILE A 174 -1.54 16.67 -3.16
N TYR A 175 -0.81 17.12 -2.16
CA TYR A 175 -1.27 18.08 -1.16
C TYR A 175 -0.60 19.42 -1.38
N ARG A 176 -1.33 20.49 -1.06
CA ARG A 176 -0.83 21.85 -1.00
C ARG A 176 -0.82 22.30 0.46
N THR A 177 0.31 22.82 0.91
CA THR A 177 0.42 23.37 2.26
C THR A 177 -0.13 24.80 2.32
N SER A 178 -0.36 25.30 3.53
CA SER A 178 -0.82 26.67 3.80
C SER A 178 0.30 27.73 3.78
N ALA A 179 1.49 27.38 3.26
CA ALA A 179 2.64 28.29 3.19
C ALA A 179 2.40 29.52 2.28
N ALA A 180 3.19 30.57 2.50
CA ALA A 180 3.10 31.83 1.73
C ALA A 180 3.43 31.64 0.24
N HIS A 181 4.40 30.78 -0.06
CA HIS A 181 4.72 30.34 -1.42
C HIS A 181 4.08 28.98 -1.70
N LEU A 182 3.99 28.62 -2.98
CA LEU A 182 3.40 27.34 -3.35
C LEU A 182 4.34 26.20 -2.98
N THR A 183 3.98 25.47 -1.92
CA THR A 183 4.62 24.21 -1.54
C THR A 183 3.64 23.06 -1.74
N LEU A 184 4.06 22.07 -2.53
CA LEU A 184 3.32 20.83 -2.76
C LEU A 184 4.04 19.64 -2.15
N HIS A 185 3.27 18.75 -1.53
CA HIS A 185 3.73 17.41 -1.16
C HIS A 185 3.13 16.39 -2.13
N VAL A 186 4.00 15.74 -2.91
CA VAL A 186 3.63 14.78 -3.96
C VAL A 186 4.01 13.39 -3.50
N TYR A 187 3.01 12.59 -3.13
CA TYR A 187 3.15 11.26 -2.58
C TYR A 187 2.95 10.17 -3.64
N LEU A 188 3.86 9.19 -3.66
CA LEU A 188 3.72 7.90 -4.34
C LEU A 188 3.25 6.85 -3.34
N VAL A 189 1.93 6.70 -3.19
CA VAL A 189 1.31 5.87 -2.15
C VAL A 189 1.07 4.45 -2.70
N PRO A 190 1.75 3.39 -2.19
CA PRO A 190 1.40 2.03 -2.53
C PRO A 190 -0.09 1.77 -2.30
N CYS A 191 -0.77 1.07 -3.20
CA CYS A 191 -2.24 0.88 -3.19
C CYS A 191 -2.72 -0.05 -2.07
N HIS A 192 -2.56 0.40 -0.82
CA HIS A 192 -2.97 -0.27 0.39
C HIS A 192 -3.77 0.71 1.26
N PRO A 193 -4.94 0.34 1.82
CA PRO A 193 -5.79 1.28 2.55
C PRO A 193 -5.07 1.99 3.72
N TYR A 194 -4.35 1.25 4.56
CA TYR A 194 -3.54 1.79 5.65
C TYR A 194 -2.51 2.87 5.22
N MET A 195 -1.90 2.74 4.03
CA MET A 195 -0.90 3.71 3.56
C MET A 195 -1.57 5.04 3.17
N LYS A 196 -2.79 4.98 2.64
CA LYS A 196 -3.56 6.18 2.27
C LYS A 196 -3.96 6.95 3.53
N GLU A 197 -4.48 6.23 4.53
CA GLU A 197 -4.85 6.83 5.81
C GLU A 197 -3.63 7.46 6.51
N SER A 198 -2.45 6.83 6.41
CA SER A 198 -1.21 7.38 6.98
C SER A 198 -0.80 8.71 6.35
N VAL A 199 -0.99 8.87 5.03
CA VAL A 199 -0.74 10.14 4.31
C VAL A 199 -1.77 11.19 4.74
N GLU A 200 -3.05 10.82 4.79
CA GLU A 200 -4.14 11.72 5.21
C GLU A 200 -3.93 12.24 6.65
N LYS A 201 -3.53 11.35 7.58
CA LYS A 201 -3.19 11.73 8.96
C LYS A 201 -2.01 12.73 9.01
N ARG A 202 -1.00 12.56 8.15
CA ARG A 202 0.16 13.47 8.06
C ARG A 202 -0.23 14.84 7.50
N GLU A 203 -1.07 14.85 6.48
CA GLU A 203 -1.46 16.06 5.74
C GLU A 203 -2.74 16.72 6.28
N LYS A 204 -3.08 16.48 7.55
CA LYS A 204 -4.31 16.98 8.18
C LYS A 204 -4.50 18.51 8.11
N GLU A 205 -3.41 19.27 7.95
CA GLU A 205 -3.38 20.74 7.87
C GLU A 205 -3.20 21.27 6.44
N SER A 206 -3.05 20.35 5.47
CA SER A 206 -2.89 20.65 4.06
C SER A 206 -4.18 20.38 3.29
N VAL A 207 -4.26 20.88 2.06
CA VAL A 207 -5.39 20.63 1.16
C VAL A 207 -4.99 19.59 0.12
N GLU A 208 -5.74 18.49 0.02
CA GLU A 208 -5.61 17.56 -1.11
C GLU A 208 -6.12 18.25 -2.38
N ILE A 209 -5.22 18.52 -3.32
CA ILE A 209 -5.56 19.21 -4.58
C ILE A 209 -5.77 18.22 -5.73
N LEU A 210 -5.17 17.03 -5.62
CA LEU A 210 -5.27 16.00 -6.65
C LEU A 210 -5.01 14.61 -6.04
N ARG A 211 -5.88 13.67 -6.39
CA ARG A 211 -5.61 12.24 -6.20
C ARG A 211 -5.88 11.48 -7.47
N LEU A 212 -4.82 10.88 -7.98
CA LEU A 212 -4.87 10.06 -9.17
C LEU A 212 -4.89 8.60 -8.75
N LYS A 213 -6.11 8.04 -8.78
CA LYS A 213 -6.39 6.61 -8.52
C LYS A 213 -6.04 5.76 -9.74
N THR A 214 -4.88 5.99 -10.33
CA THR A 214 -4.52 5.39 -11.59
C THR A 214 -3.98 3.97 -11.44
N CYS A 215 -3.71 3.53 -10.20
CA CYS A 215 -3.08 2.24 -9.89
C CYS A 215 -1.95 1.91 -10.87
N TYR A 216 -1.16 2.90 -11.29
CA TYR A 216 -0.11 2.69 -12.27
C TYR A 216 0.95 1.83 -11.62
N PRO A 217 1.35 0.73 -12.27
CA PRO A 217 2.33 -0.16 -11.71
C PRO A 217 3.72 0.47 -11.85
N LEU A 218 4.27 0.97 -10.75
CA LEU A 218 5.64 1.46 -10.65
C LEU A 218 6.57 0.34 -10.23
N GLN A 219 7.80 0.37 -10.73
CA GLN A 219 8.84 -0.59 -10.42
C GLN A 219 9.27 -0.44 -8.95
N LEU A 220 9.04 -1.48 -8.15
CA LEU A 220 9.38 -1.48 -6.73
C LEU A 220 10.91 -1.51 -6.57
N GLY A 221 11.43 -0.63 -5.71
CA GLY A 221 12.86 -0.49 -5.44
C GLY A 221 13.63 0.39 -6.45
N ASP A 222 13.00 0.81 -7.55
CA ASP A 222 13.61 1.74 -8.50
C ASP A 222 13.55 3.20 -8.02
N ARG A 223 14.34 4.06 -8.66
CA ARG A 223 14.39 5.49 -8.38
C ARG A 223 13.63 6.31 -9.42
N TYR A 224 12.93 7.31 -8.93
CA TYR A 224 12.12 8.24 -9.70
C TYR A 224 12.56 9.68 -9.42
N THR A 225 12.31 10.56 -10.38
CA THR A 225 12.52 12.00 -10.26
C THR A 225 11.23 12.72 -10.61
N LEU A 226 11.03 13.88 -10.01
CA LEU A 226 9.90 14.75 -10.33
C LEU A 226 10.42 15.96 -11.09
N ALA A 227 9.72 16.36 -12.14
CA ALA A 227 10.07 17.48 -12.99
C ALA A 227 8.88 18.42 -13.18
N THR A 228 9.16 19.71 -13.24
CA THR A 228 8.19 20.79 -13.42
C THR A 228 8.50 21.56 -14.71
N SER A 229 7.49 22.20 -15.31
CA SER A 229 7.71 23.10 -16.45
C SER A 229 8.10 24.53 -16.05
N CYS A 230 8.20 24.82 -14.75
CA CYS A 230 8.58 26.12 -14.21
C CYS A 230 9.78 25.96 -13.25
N PRO A 231 10.52 27.05 -12.95
CA PRO A 231 11.56 27.00 -11.94
C PRO A 231 10.98 26.52 -10.59
N SER A 232 11.60 25.48 -10.01
CA SER A 232 11.16 24.90 -8.75
C SER A 232 12.31 24.24 -8.01
N HIS A 233 12.22 24.19 -6.68
CA HIS A 233 13.10 23.38 -5.85
C HIS A 233 12.37 22.11 -5.43
N ILE A 234 12.95 20.94 -5.73
CA ILE A 234 12.33 19.64 -5.48
C ILE A 234 13.23 18.80 -4.57
N ILE A 235 12.67 18.33 -3.45
CA ILE A 235 13.39 17.51 -2.46
C ILE A 235 12.57 16.26 -2.13
N PRO A 236 13.16 15.05 -2.22
CA PRO A 236 14.51 14.76 -2.71
C PRO A 236 14.59 14.88 -4.24
N GLU A 237 15.79 15.07 -4.79
CA GLU A 237 16.01 15.05 -6.25
C GLU A 237 15.64 13.68 -6.86
N LYS A 238 15.94 12.60 -6.13
CA LYS A 238 15.66 11.21 -6.51
C LYS A 238 15.01 10.48 -5.35
N LEU A 239 13.83 9.92 -5.60
CA LEU A 239 13.10 9.11 -4.62
C LEU A 239 13.14 7.64 -5.01
N LYS A 240 13.52 6.77 -4.07
CA LYS A 240 13.39 5.32 -4.25
C LYS A 240 11.97 4.89 -3.86
N PHE A 241 11.21 4.32 -4.79
CA PHE A 241 9.85 3.84 -4.51
C PHE A 241 9.92 2.52 -3.76
N THR A 242 9.45 2.50 -2.51
CA THR A 242 9.44 1.31 -1.64
C THR A 242 8.06 1.12 -1.01
N TYR A 243 7.76 -0.11 -0.56
CA TYR A 243 6.59 -0.35 0.28
C TYR A 243 6.81 0.21 1.69
N ILE A 244 7.92 -0.18 2.32
CA ILE A 244 8.32 0.34 3.64
C ILE A 244 8.84 1.76 3.45
N ASN A 245 8.24 2.72 4.15
CA ASN A 245 8.95 3.98 4.36
C ASN A 245 8.49 4.68 5.65
N LYS A 246 9.40 4.79 6.64
CA LYS A 246 9.20 5.68 7.80
C LYS A 246 8.98 7.13 7.37
N THR A 247 9.62 7.50 6.26
CA THR A 247 9.42 8.76 5.54
C THR A 247 8.63 8.46 4.28
N LEU A 248 7.29 8.44 4.33
CA LEU A 248 6.40 8.28 3.17
C LEU A 248 7.03 8.72 1.83
N ASN A 249 6.83 7.96 0.75
CA ASN A 249 7.40 8.24 -0.57
C ASN A 249 6.93 9.61 -1.10
N CYS A 250 7.59 10.70 -0.71
CA CYS A 250 7.15 12.06 -0.89
C CYS A 250 8.24 12.90 -1.54
N PHE A 251 7.83 13.69 -2.53
CA PHE A 251 8.57 14.85 -2.99
C PHE A 251 7.93 16.11 -2.43
N GLU A 252 8.72 16.99 -1.86
CA GLU A 252 8.37 18.38 -1.62
C GLU A 252 8.76 19.21 -2.84
N VAL A 253 7.82 19.99 -3.35
CA VAL A 253 8.02 20.89 -4.50
C VAL A 253 7.73 22.30 -4.04
N PHE A 254 8.74 23.16 -4.07
CA PHE A 254 8.64 24.57 -3.75
C PHE A 254 8.74 25.41 -5.04
N ILE A 255 7.76 26.30 -5.23
CA ILE A 255 7.72 27.23 -6.36
C ILE A 255 7.49 28.64 -5.80
N GLU A 256 8.46 29.52 -6.04
CA GLU A 256 8.46 30.88 -5.52
C GLU A 256 7.38 31.76 -6.19
N ASP A 257 7.25 31.65 -7.52
CA ASP A 257 6.33 32.45 -8.34
C ASP A 257 5.39 31.57 -9.20
N ALA A 258 4.32 31.07 -8.57
CA ALA A 258 3.32 30.21 -9.21
C ALA A 258 2.12 31.00 -9.81
N LYS A 259 2.40 31.99 -10.66
CA LYS A 259 1.37 32.82 -11.32
C LYS A 259 0.56 32.07 -12.39
N GLU A 260 1.20 31.16 -13.10
CA GLU A 260 0.61 30.40 -14.20
C GLU A 260 0.51 28.90 -13.87
N GLY A 261 -0.29 28.18 -14.65
CA GLY A 261 -0.33 26.73 -14.54
C GLY A 261 0.95 26.10 -15.05
N PHE A 262 1.41 25.03 -14.39
CA PHE A 262 2.64 24.32 -14.77
C PHE A 262 2.39 22.82 -14.86
N PHE A 263 3.20 22.15 -15.68
CA PHE A 263 3.20 20.70 -15.76
C PHE A 263 4.04 20.11 -14.65
N LEU A 264 3.58 18.98 -14.12
CA LEU A 264 4.29 18.16 -13.15
C LEU A 264 4.38 16.73 -13.70
N HIS A 265 5.59 16.19 -13.78
CA HIS A 265 5.87 14.87 -14.35
C HIS A 265 6.67 14.01 -13.39
N LEU A 266 6.28 12.75 -13.25
CA LEU A 266 7.11 11.71 -12.64
C LEU A 266 7.89 11.00 -13.73
N LEU A 267 9.21 10.99 -13.62
CA LEU A 267 10.12 10.37 -14.57
C LEU A 267 10.81 9.17 -13.95
N ASN A 268 10.94 8.08 -14.71
CA ASN A 268 11.75 6.93 -14.33
C ASN A 268 13.26 7.19 -14.52
N LYS A 269 14.09 6.18 -14.22
CA LYS A 269 15.55 6.26 -14.31
C LYS A 269 16.12 6.54 -15.72
N VAL A 270 15.33 6.36 -16.77
CA VAL A 270 15.70 6.68 -18.16
C VAL A 270 15.02 7.95 -18.67
N HIS A 271 14.49 8.78 -17.77
CA HIS A 271 13.81 10.04 -18.05
C HIS A 271 12.54 9.93 -18.91
N ILE A 272 11.91 8.75 -18.92
CA ILE A 272 10.58 8.57 -19.52
C ILE A 272 9.51 8.90 -18.48
N SER A 273 8.49 9.66 -18.89
CA SER A 273 7.36 10.01 -18.04
C SER A 273 6.49 8.79 -17.77
N GLU A 274 6.37 8.40 -16.49
CA GLU A 274 5.43 7.38 -16.02
C GLU A 274 4.05 7.98 -15.78
N TRP A 275 4.01 9.28 -15.48
CA TRP A 275 2.81 10.05 -15.21
C TRP A 275 3.10 11.55 -15.38
N GLY A 276 2.06 12.33 -15.71
CA GLY A 276 2.08 13.77 -15.58
C GLY A 276 0.69 14.40 -15.43
N THR A 277 0.65 15.62 -14.92
CA THR A 277 -0.57 16.42 -14.76
C THR A 277 -0.27 17.91 -14.90
N ILE A 278 -1.31 18.73 -15.04
CA ILE A 278 -1.22 20.19 -14.99
C ILE A 278 -1.72 20.67 -13.62
N ILE A 279 -0.89 21.42 -12.90
CA ILE A 279 -1.28 22.15 -11.71
C ILE A 279 -1.73 23.54 -12.13
N ARG A 280 -2.93 23.95 -11.71
CA ARG A 280 -3.51 25.26 -12.03
C ARG A 280 -3.41 26.20 -10.83
N PRO A 281 -3.24 27.52 -11.05
CA PRO A 281 -3.26 28.49 -9.97
C PRO A 281 -4.60 28.46 -9.22
N GLY A 282 -4.55 28.56 -7.89
CA GLY A 282 -5.75 28.69 -7.05
C GLY A 282 -6.51 27.40 -6.73
N LYS A 283 -5.96 26.22 -7.05
CA LYS A 283 -6.42 24.94 -6.50
C LYS A 283 -5.56 24.46 -5.35
#